data_AF-A0ABC8TDW9-F1
#
_entry.id   AF-A0ABC8TDW9-F1
#
_cell.length_a   1.000
_cell.length_b   1.000
_cell.length_c   1.000
_cell.angle_alpha   90.00
_cell.angle_beta   90.00
_cell.angle_gamma   90.00
#
_symmetry.space_group_name_H-M   'P 1'
#
loop_
_entity.id
_entity.type
_entity.pdbx_description
1 polymer ?
#
loop_
_entity_poly.entity_id
_entity_poly.type
_entity_poly.pdbx_seq_one_letter_code
_entity_poly.pdbx_strand_id
1 'polypeptide(L)'
;MSALCEEVCRLALKRRYRLIPHIYTLFYLAHTRGTPVATPTFFADPEDPSLRAHETSFMLGPLLIHSSTMRDQELHQLQHTLPKGIWMSFDFDDLHPDLPVLYLRGGSIIPLGLPYQHVGEANLTDDLSLLVALDEHGKAEGVLFEDDGDGYDYTKGGYLLTTYAAELQPSVVTLRVSKVEGTWKRPKRRLHMQLLLGKGAVLDAWGTDGEVLQIMMPSENEVSSLVSASEKQQKIRLESAKPIPDVENVSGHKGTELSKAPIEMKSGDWVLKLVPWVGGRIISMEHLPSGNAFESLRASTEKDLDYLFSFSIRHLSF
;
A
#
# COMPACT_ATOMS: atom_id res chain seq x y z
N MET A 1 -15.90 8.12 18.91
CA MET A 1 -15.48 7.16 17.88
C MET A 1 -16.16 5.85 18.23
N SER A 2 -16.93 5.26 17.32
CA SER A 2 -17.62 3.99 17.61
C SER A 2 -16.61 2.84 17.69
N ALA A 3 -16.88 1.79 18.47
CA ALA A 3 -16.02 0.61 18.56
C ALA A 3 -15.79 -0.07 17.19
N LEU A 4 -16.75 0.07 16.26
CA LEU A 4 -16.61 -0.40 14.87
C LEU A 4 -15.56 0.40 14.09
N CYS A 5 -15.57 1.74 14.23
CA CYS A 5 -14.58 2.59 13.58
C CYS A 5 -13.17 2.32 14.09
N GLU A 6 -13.00 2.14 15.40
CA GLU A 6 -11.70 1.78 16.00
C GLU A 6 -11.17 0.45 15.45
N GLU A 7 -12.03 -0.57 15.34
CA GLU A 7 -11.67 -1.87 14.81
C GLU A 7 -11.21 -1.79 13.35
N VAL A 8 -11.95 -1.08 12.48
CA VAL A 8 -11.56 -0.89 11.07
C VAL A 8 -10.25 -0.11 10.96
N CYS A 9 -10.06 0.95 11.74
CA CYS A 9 -8.78 1.68 11.79
C CYS A 9 -7.63 0.77 12.22
N ARG A 10 -7.84 -0.11 13.21
CA ARG A 10 -6.84 -1.08 13.65
C ARG A 10 -6.47 -2.06 12.54
N LEU A 11 -7.45 -2.55 11.78
CA LEU A 11 -7.19 -3.43 10.62
C LEU A 11 -6.40 -2.68 9.54
N ALA A 12 -6.81 -1.46 9.18
CA ALA A 12 -6.09 -0.63 8.20
C ALA A 12 -4.63 -0.37 8.60
N LEU A 13 -4.36 -0.09 9.88
CA LEU A 13 -3.00 0.07 10.39
C LEU A 13 -2.20 -1.22 10.29
N LYS A 14 -2.79 -2.38 10.63
CA LYS A 14 -2.12 -3.68 10.44
C LYS A 14 -1.75 -3.95 8.98
N ARG A 15 -2.62 -3.60 8.02
CA ARG A 15 -2.29 -3.69 6.59
C ARG A 15 -1.10 -2.83 6.22
N ARG A 16 -1.07 -1.58 6.70
CA ARG A 16 0.05 -0.66 6.48
C ARG A 16 1.36 -1.26 6.97
N TYR A 17 1.39 -1.81 8.20
CA TYR A 17 2.60 -2.42 8.76
C TYR A 17 3.09 -3.62 7.95
N ARG A 18 2.17 -4.47 7.48
CA ARG A 18 2.53 -5.57 6.56
C ARG A 18 3.13 -5.06 5.25
N LEU A 19 2.67 -3.91 4.73
CA LEU A 19 3.14 -3.33 3.48
C LEU A 19 4.40 -2.46 3.63
N ILE A 20 4.96 -2.28 4.84
CA ILE A 20 6.14 -1.42 5.05
C ILE A 20 7.33 -1.82 4.17
N PRO A 21 7.73 -3.10 4.05
CA PRO A 21 8.87 -3.46 3.21
C PRO A 21 8.67 -3.04 1.75
N HIS A 22 7.45 -3.18 1.23
CA HIS A 22 7.09 -2.73 -0.11
C HIS A 22 7.15 -1.21 -0.24
N ILE A 23 6.49 -0.48 0.67
CA ILE A 23 6.47 0.98 0.67
C ILE A 23 7.89 1.56 0.78
N TYR A 24 8.72 0.98 1.65
CA TYR A 24 10.10 1.41 1.84
C TYR A 24 10.94 1.18 0.57
N THR A 25 10.74 0.05 -0.09
CA THR A 25 11.34 -0.22 -1.41
C THR A 25 10.91 0.80 -2.46
N LEU A 26 9.62 1.20 -2.49
CA LEU A 26 9.15 2.23 -3.42
C LEU A 26 9.80 3.60 -3.15
N PHE A 27 10.00 3.97 -1.88
CA PHE A 27 10.74 5.21 -1.57
C PHE A 27 12.18 5.18 -2.06
N TYR A 28 12.87 4.04 -1.94
CA TYR A 28 14.19 3.88 -2.52
C TYR A 28 14.18 4.02 -4.05
N LEU A 29 13.21 3.42 -4.73
CA LEU A 29 13.06 3.54 -6.19
C LEU A 29 12.70 4.98 -6.61
N ALA A 30 11.89 5.68 -5.82
CA ALA A 30 11.58 7.09 -6.06
C ALA A 30 12.83 7.97 -5.93
N HIS A 31 13.62 7.75 -4.87
CA HIS A 31 14.87 8.47 -4.65
C HIS A 31 15.91 8.23 -5.76
N THR A 32 16.06 6.99 -6.21
CA THR A 32 17.13 6.60 -7.15
C THR A 32 16.75 6.69 -8.63
N ARG A 33 15.46 6.50 -8.97
CA ARG A 33 14.96 6.43 -10.36
C ARG A 33 13.94 7.49 -10.70
N GLY A 34 13.43 8.25 -9.72
CA GLY A 34 12.38 9.25 -9.93
C GLY A 34 10.98 8.66 -10.14
N THR A 35 10.79 7.36 -9.95
CA THR A 35 9.46 6.73 -10.05
C THR A 35 8.57 7.16 -8.88
N PRO A 36 7.35 7.68 -9.09
CA PRO A 36 6.48 8.06 -7.98
C PRO A 36 6.10 6.85 -7.12
N VAL A 37 5.99 7.05 -5.80
CA VAL A 37 5.58 5.99 -4.85
C VAL A 37 4.13 5.60 -5.08
N ALA A 38 3.25 6.60 -5.20
CA ALA A 38 1.85 6.41 -5.53
C ALA A 38 1.55 7.08 -6.88
N THR A 39 0.81 6.39 -7.75
CA THR A 39 0.41 6.90 -9.07
C THR A 39 -1.08 6.71 -9.28
N PRO A 40 -1.74 7.55 -10.10
CA PRO A 40 -3.14 7.33 -10.46
C PRO A 40 -3.29 6.04 -11.28
N THR A 41 -4.48 5.43 -11.24
CA THR A 41 -4.76 4.12 -11.87
C THR A 41 -4.49 4.08 -13.37
N PHE A 42 -4.73 5.19 -14.09
CA PHE A 42 -4.47 5.25 -15.53
C PHE A 42 -2.99 5.08 -15.93
N PHE A 43 -2.04 5.16 -14.98
CA PHE A 43 -0.64 4.83 -15.28
C PHE A 43 -0.45 3.34 -15.58
N ALA A 44 -1.33 2.48 -15.05
CA ALA A 44 -1.27 1.04 -15.30
C ALA A 44 -1.72 0.66 -16.72
N ASP A 45 -2.60 1.47 -17.33
CA ASP A 45 -3.09 1.32 -18.70
C ASP A 45 -3.38 2.70 -19.34
N PRO A 46 -2.35 3.39 -19.87
CA PRO A 46 -2.50 4.75 -20.41
C PRO A 46 -3.39 4.85 -21.66
N GLU A 47 -3.59 3.72 -22.34
CA GLU A 47 -4.38 3.60 -23.57
C GLU A 47 -5.88 3.59 -23.30
N ASP A 48 -6.30 3.31 -22.06
CA ASP A 48 -7.70 3.41 -21.65
C ASP A 48 -8.00 4.81 -21.09
N PRO A 49 -8.70 5.67 -21.86
CA PRO A 49 -9.03 7.01 -21.39
C PRO A 49 -10.07 7.03 -20.29
N SER A 50 -10.86 5.97 -20.11
CA SER A 50 -11.88 5.91 -19.06
C SER A 50 -11.23 6.00 -17.68
N LEU A 51 -10.06 5.39 -17.50
CA LEU A 51 -9.28 5.35 -16.25
C LEU A 51 -8.91 6.74 -15.71
N ARG A 52 -8.90 7.79 -16.54
CA ARG A 52 -8.60 9.16 -16.09
C ARG A 52 -9.70 9.77 -15.23
N ALA A 53 -10.93 9.25 -15.31
CA ALA A 53 -12.06 9.69 -14.50
C ALA A 53 -12.15 8.96 -13.15
N HIS A 54 -11.29 7.97 -12.88
CA HIS A 54 -11.36 7.16 -11.67
C HIS A 54 -10.63 7.84 -10.52
N GLU A 55 -11.39 8.35 -9.55
CA GLU A 55 -10.88 9.01 -8.35
C GLU A 55 -10.88 8.09 -7.11
N THR A 56 -11.46 6.89 -7.22
CA THR A 56 -11.64 5.92 -6.14
C THR A 56 -10.55 4.85 -6.07
N SER A 57 -9.46 4.99 -6.84
CA SER A 57 -8.35 4.04 -6.80
C SER A 57 -7.02 4.69 -7.16
N PHE A 58 -5.94 4.07 -6.68
CA PHE A 58 -4.57 4.46 -7.02
C PHE A 58 -3.64 3.26 -6.94
N MET A 59 -2.49 3.39 -7.57
CA MET A 59 -1.40 2.41 -7.57
C MET A 59 -0.37 2.74 -6.50
N LEU A 60 0.14 1.72 -5.83
CA LEU A 60 1.31 1.75 -4.95
C LEU A 60 2.34 0.76 -5.52
N GLY A 61 3.12 1.21 -6.50
CA GLY A 61 3.89 0.31 -7.36
C GLY A 61 2.96 -0.63 -8.16
N PRO A 62 3.14 -1.97 -8.09
CA PRO A 62 2.26 -2.93 -8.77
C PRO A 62 0.95 -3.25 -8.00
N LEU A 63 0.75 -2.67 -6.82
CA LEU A 63 -0.44 -2.87 -5.99
C LEU A 63 -1.50 -1.83 -6.34
N LEU A 64 -2.66 -2.25 -6.86
CA LEU A 64 -3.83 -1.39 -7.02
C LEU A 64 -4.63 -1.39 -5.72
N ILE A 65 -4.88 -0.20 -5.18
CA ILE A 65 -5.69 0.03 -4.00
C ILE A 65 -6.98 0.72 -4.44
N HIS A 66 -8.11 0.05 -4.23
CA HIS A 66 -9.43 0.58 -4.57
C HIS A 66 -10.20 0.91 -3.28
N SER A 67 -10.72 2.13 -3.16
CA SER A 67 -11.53 2.54 -2.01
C SER A 67 -12.84 1.76 -1.96
N SER A 68 -13.30 1.42 -0.77
CA SER A 68 -14.51 0.62 -0.57
C SER A 68 -15.80 1.46 -0.57
N THR A 69 -15.81 2.57 -1.30
CA THR A 69 -16.83 3.62 -1.18
C THR A 69 -18.18 3.28 -1.81
N MET A 70 -18.36 2.09 -2.40
CA MET A 70 -19.59 1.71 -3.10
C MET A 70 -20.24 0.52 -2.40
N ARG A 71 -21.10 0.81 -1.41
CA ARG A 71 -21.89 -0.22 -0.69
C ARG A 71 -22.94 -0.91 -1.55
N ASP A 72 -23.30 -0.30 -2.69
CA ASP A 72 -24.41 -0.73 -3.55
C ASP A 72 -23.96 -1.41 -4.85
N GLN A 73 -22.66 -1.57 -5.10
CA GLN A 73 -22.15 -2.25 -6.29
C GLN A 73 -21.53 -3.59 -5.91
N GLU A 74 -22.07 -4.66 -6.48
CA GLU A 74 -21.51 -6.00 -6.40
C GLU A 74 -20.03 -5.97 -6.83
N LEU A 75 -19.17 -6.76 -6.17
CA LEU A 75 -17.76 -6.99 -6.54
C LEU A 75 -17.55 -7.26 -8.05
N HIS A 76 -18.59 -7.69 -8.76
CA HIS A 76 -18.63 -7.87 -10.21
C HIS A 76 -18.44 -6.56 -11.01
N GLN A 77 -18.95 -5.42 -10.55
CA GLN A 77 -18.75 -4.12 -11.24
C GLN A 77 -17.32 -3.60 -11.08
N LEU A 78 -16.63 -3.96 -9.98
CA LEU A 78 -15.21 -3.66 -9.82
C LEU A 78 -14.34 -4.36 -10.88
N GLN A 79 -14.73 -5.54 -11.35
CA GLN A 79 -13.97 -6.24 -12.41
C GLN A 79 -13.98 -5.49 -13.74
N HIS A 80 -15.05 -4.73 -14.04
CA HIS A 80 -15.13 -3.89 -15.24
C HIS A 80 -14.29 -2.60 -15.13
N THR A 81 -13.75 -2.31 -13.94
CA THR A 81 -13.02 -1.08 -13.62
C THR A 81 -11.50 -1.29 -13.55
N LEU A 82 -11.02 -2.53 -13.70
CA LEU A 82 -9.60 -2.85 -13.60
C LEU A 82 -8.87 -2.49 -14.91
N PRO A 83 -7.63 -1.94 -14.83
CA PRO A 83 -6.79 -1.74 -16.00
C PRO A 83 -6.57 -3.04 -16.77
N LYS A 84 -6.24 -2.96 -18.06
CA LYS A 84 -5.92 -4.17 -18.84
C LYS A 84 -4.77 -4.96 -18.21
N GLY A 85 -4.97 -6.29 -18.11
CA GLY A 85 -3.98 -7.22 -17.60
C GLY A 85 -4.54 -8.17 -16.54
N ILE A 86 -3.66 -8.96 -15.93
CA ILE A 86 -4.01 -9.84 -14.83
C ILE A 86 -3.97 -9.04 -13.53
N TRP A 87 -5.04 -9.12 -12.75
CA TRP A 87 -5.15 -8.51 -11.43
C TRP A 87 -5.73 -9.51 -10.44
N MET A 88 -4.95 -9.85 -9.42
CA MET A 88 -5.32 -10.84 -8.43
C MET A 88 -5.71 -10.16 -7.13
N SER A 89 -6.98 -10.28 -6.74
CA SER A 89 -7.47 -9.79 -5.46
C SER A 89 -6.91 -10.62 -4.30
N PHE A 90 -6.55 -9.96 -3.21
CA PHE A 90 -6.13 -10.62 -1.97
C PHE A 90 -6.52 -9.80 -0.74
N ASP A 91 -6.47 -10.43 0.43
CA ASP A 91 -6.64 -9.79 1.73
C ASP A 91 -5.70 -10.42 2.76
N PHE A 92 -5.68 -9.88 3.98
CA PHE A 92 -4.80 -10.34 5.05
C PHE A 92 -5.57 -11.12 6.14
N ASP A 93 -6.61 -11.85 5.72
CA ASP A 93 -7.65 -12.43 6.57
C ASP A 93 -8.42 -11.38 7.37
N ASP A 94 -8.53 -10.18 6.80
CA ASP A 94 -9.10 -8.99 7.40
C ASP A 94 -10.14 -8.31 6.50
N LEU A 95 -10.76 -9.06 5.60
CA LEU A 95 -11.75 -8.55 4.66
C LEU A 95 -12.89 -7.84 5.41
N HIS A 96 -13.13 -6.56 5.07
CA HIS A 96 -14.14 -5.71 5.68
C HIS A 96 -14.70 -4.73 4.63
N PRO A 97 -16.02 -4.45 4.62
CA PRO A 97 -16.64 -3.54 3.65
C PRO A 97 -16.16 -2.08 3.74
N ASP A 98 -15.51 -1.68 4.82
CA ASP A 98 -14.93 -0.34 4.99
C ASP A 98 -13.41 -0.29 4.79
N LEU A 99 -12.78 -1.42 4.44
CA LEU A 99 -11.36 -1.47 4.11
C LEU A 99 -11.17 -1.47 2.58
N PRO A 100 -10.12 -0.80 2.07
CA PRO A 100 -9.82 -0.83 0.65
C PRO A 100 -9.67 -2.26 0.11
N VAL A 101 -10.10 -2.49 -1.13
CA VAL A 101 -9.83 -3.74 -1.83
C VAL A 101 -8.44 -3.67 -2.46
N LEU A 102 -7.67 -4.74 -2.34
CA LEU A 102 -6.30 -4.83 -2.81
C LEU A 102 -6.21 -5.79 -4.00
N TYR A 103 -5.55 -5.34 -5.08
CA TYR A 103 -5.25 -6.18 -6.24
C TYR A 103 -3.75 -6.11 -6.56
N LEU A 104 -3.11 -7.26 -6.66
CA LEU A 104 -1.74 -7.35 -7.15
C LEU A 104 -1.74 -7.59 -8.66
N ARG A 105 -0.99 -6.76 -9.40
CA ARG A 105 -0.79 -6.96 -10.83
C ARG A 105 -0.04 -8.26 -11.11
N GLY A 106 -0.50 -9.06 -12.08
CA GLY A 106 0.25 -10.21 -12.58
C GLY A 106 1.63 -9.80 -13.08
N GLY A 107 2.61 -10.68 -12.90
CA GLY A 107 4.02 -10.38 -13.19
C GLY A 107 4.77 -9.77 -12.01
N SER A 108 4.14 -9.64 -10.85
CA SER A 108 4.70 -8.89 -9.72
C SER A 108 4.91 -9.73 -8.47
N ILE A 109 5.99 -9.41 -7.75
CA ILE A 109 6.25 -9.89 -6.39
C ILE A 109 6.34 -8.67 -5.47
N ILE A 110 5.66 -8.70 -4.33
CA ILE A 110 5.80 -7.65 -3.30
C ILE A 110 6.26 -8.25 -1.97
N PRO A 111 7.20 -7.61 -1.26
CA PRO A 111 7.62 -8.03 0.07
C PRO A 111 6.64 -7.55 1.13
N LEU A 112 6.35 -8.43 2.08
CA LEU A 112 5.44 -8.21 3.19
C LEU A 112 6.16 -8.51 4.51
N GLY A 113 5.97 -7.63 5.49
CA GLY A 113 6.48 -7.77 6.84
C GLY A 113 5.45 -8.38 7.79
N LEU A 114 5.88 -8.67 9.02
CA LEU A 114 4.96 -9.01 10.10
C LEU A 114 4.08 -7.81 10.47
N PRO A 115 2.88 -8.04 11.03
CA PRO A 115 2.00 -6.97 11.48
C PRO A 115 2.48 -6.36 12.81
N TYR A 116 3.59 -5.61 12.77
CA TYR A 116 4.14 -4.89 13.92
C TYR A 116 3.20 -3.80 14.46
N GLN A 117 3.40 -3.40 15.72
CA GLN A 117 2.75 -2.22 16.30
C GLN A 117 3.47 -0.91 15.93
N HIS A 118 4.79 -0.99 15.74
CA HIS A 118 5.63 0.11 15.25
C HIS A 118 6.86 -0.41 14.49
N VAL A 119 7.50 0.46 13.69
CA VAL A 119 8.61 0.06 12.81
C VAL A 119 9.84 -0.44 13.58
N GLY A 120 10.10 0.12 14.77
CA GLY A 120 11.21 -0.32 15.62
C GLY A 120 11.05 -1.71 16.25
N GLU A 121 9.91 -2.41 16.08
CA GLU A 121 9.80 -3.82 16.46
C GLU A 121 10.43 -4.76 15.42
N ALA A 122 10.60 -4.26 14.18
CA ALA A 122 11.13 -5.07 13.10
C ALA A 122 12.59 -5.44 13.39
N ASN A 123 12.84 -6.75 13.47
CA ASN A 123 14.18 -7.30 13.52
C ASN A 123 14.59 -7.78 12.14
N LEU A 124 15.88 -7.63 11.84
CA LEU A 124 16.47 -8.11 10.59
C LEU A 124 16.27 -9.62 10.36
N THR A 125 16.12 -10.39 11.45
CA THR A 125 15.92 -11.84 11.41
C THR A 125 14.46 -12.28 11.37
N ASP A 126 13.52 -11.33 11.39
CA ASP A 126 12.11 -11.67 11.31
C ASP A 126 11.78 -12.31 9.95
N ASP A 127 10.75 -13.14 9.94
CA ASP A 127 10.31 -13.83 8.73
C ASP A 127 9.89 -12.81 7.65
N LEU A 128 10.32 -13.06 6.42
CA LEU A 128 9.91 -12.28 5.26
C LEU A 128 8.84 -13.05 4.49
N SER A 129 7.72 -12.40 4.17
CA SER A 129 6.73 -12.95 3.25
C SER A 129 6.88 -12.28 1.87
N LEU A 130 6.76 -13.07 0.80
CA LEU A 130 6.71 -12.58 -0.58
C LEU A 130 5.37 -12.98 -1.20
N LEU A 131 4.55 -12.00 -1.55
CA LEU A 131 3.30 -12.23 -2.27
C LEU A 131 3.58 -12.20 -3.77
N VAL A 132 3.23 -13.29 -4.45
CA VAL A 132 3.58 -13.55 -5.85
C VAL A 132 2.29 -13.65 -6.68
N ALA A 133 2.18 -12.83 -7.73
CA ALA A 133 1.16 -12.97 -8.77
C ALA A 133 1.85 -13.18 -10.12
N LEU A 134 1.70 -14.38 -10.71
CA LEU A 134 2.27 -14.68 -12.02
C LEU A 134 1.51 -13.95 -13.14
N ASP A 135 2.22 -13.58 -14.20
CA ASP A 135 1.66 -13.07 -15.45
C ASP A 135 1.14 -14.20 -16.37
N GLU A 136 0.67 -13.84 -17.56
CA GLU A 136 0.22 -14.80 -18.59
C GLU A 136 1.31 -15.74 -19.10
N HIS A 137 2.58 -15.45 -18.82
CA HIS A 137 3.74 -16.25 -19.18
C HIS A 137 4.27 -17.06 -18.00
N GLY A 138 3.57 -17.06 -16.85
CA GLY A 138 3.97 -17.78 -15.66
C GLY A 138 5.17 -17.17 -14.95
N LYS A 139 5.42 -15.87 -15.11
CA LYS A 139 6.56 -15.16 -14.53
C LYS A 139 6.11 -14.09 -13.55
N ALA A 140 6.97 -13.77 -12.60
CA ALA A 140 6.84 -12.58 -11.77
C ALA A 140 8.20 -12.08 -11.30
N GLU A 141 8.33 -10.76 -11.12
CA GLU A 141 9.52 -10.13 -10.56
C GLU A 141 9.14 -9.13 -9.47
N GLY A 142 10.00 -8.99 -8.47
CA GLY A 142 9.87 -7.95 -7.46
C GLY A 142 11.20 -7.61 -6.82
N VAL A 143 11.21 -6.49 -6.11
CA VAL A 143 12.42 -5.96 -5.48
C VAL A 143 12.14 -5.74 -4.00
N LEU A 144 13.16 -5.97 -3.18
CA LEU A 144 13.20 -5.61 -1.76
C LEU A 144 14.48 -4.80 -1.51
N PHE A 145 14.32 -3.59 -0.96
CA PHE A 145 15.41 -2.76 -0.48
C PHE A 145 15.47 -2.82 1.05
N GLU A 146 16.67 -3.02 1.59
CA GLU A 146 16.97 -3.05 3.02
C GLU A 146 18.27 -2.30 3.28
N ASP A 147 18.34 -1.53 4.36
CA ASP A 147 19.55 -0.87 4.87
C ASP A 147 19.48 -0.78 6.41
N ASP A 148 20.28 0.09 7.02
CA ASP A 148 20.29 0.30 8.48
C ASP A 148 19.05 1.05 9.00
N GLY A 149 18.21 1.58 8.11
CA GLY A 149 16.99 2.34 8.43
C GLY A 149 17.23 3.79 8.86
N ASP A 150 18.43 4.14 9.32
CA ASP A 150 18.85 5.50 9.66
C ASP A 150 20.25 5.80 9.10
N GLY A 151 20.55 7.09 8.92
CA GLY A 151 21.83 7.58 8.39
C GLY A 151 21.90 7.62 6.86
N TYR A 152 23.14 7.72 6.35
CA TYR A 152 23.43 7.95 4.93
C TYR A 152 24.32 6.88 4.30
N ASP A 153 24.54 5.75 4.96
CA ASP A 153 25.47 4.73 4.45
C ASP A 153 24.97 4.03 3.18
N TYR A 154 23.66 4.07 2.90
CA TYR A 154 23.11 3.66 1.60
C TYR A 154 23.77 4.41 0.42
N THR A 155 24.18 5.67 0.61
CA THR A 155 24.87 6.47 -0.44
C THR A 155 26.25 5.94 -0.79
N LYS A 156 26.85 5.14 0.11
CA LYS A 156 28.16 4.49 -0.06
C LYS A 156 28.03 3.01 -0.42
N GLY A 157 26.81 2.53 -0.70
CA GLY A 157 26.53 1.13 -1.00
C GLY A 157 26.11 0.28 0.21
N GLY A 158 25.97 0.86 1.40
CA GLY A 158 25.57 0.19 2.65
C GLY A 158 24.09 -0.21 2.68
N TYR A 159 23.61 -0.89 1.64
CA TYR A 159 22.25 -1.41 1.50
C TYR A 159 22.28 -2.80 0.87
N LEU A 160 21.14 -3.48 0.88
CA LEU A 160 20.86 -4.72 0.18
C LEU A 160 19.64 -4.51 -0.70
N LEU A 161 19.84 -4.54 -2.02
CA LEU A 161 18.74 -4.57 -2.98
C LEU A 161 18.66 -5.98 -3.57
N THR A 162 17.56 -6.67 -3.29
CA THR A 162 17.32 -8.03 -3.78
C THR A 162 16.24 -8.02 -4.84
N THR A 163 16.56 -8.54 -6.03
CA THR A 163 15.55 -8.85 -7.05
C THR A 163 15.17 -10.32 -6.94
N TYR A 164 13.90 -10.58 -6.67
CA TYR A 164 13.31 -11.92 -6.68
C TYR A 164 12.62 -12.16 -8.02
N ALA A 165 12.78 -13.36 -8.55
CA ALA A 165 12.08 -13.81 -9.75
C ALA A 165 11.37 -15.14 -9.47
N ALA A 166 10.11 -15.22 -9.86
CA ALA A 166 9.32 -16.44 -9.86
C ALA A 166 9.04 -16.86 -11.30
N GLU A 167 9.15 -18.16 -11.58
CA GLU A 167 8.91 -18.73 -12.90
C GLU A 167 8.23 -20.10 -12.77
N LEU A 168 7.11 -20.26 -13.48
CA LEU A 168 6.39 -21.51 -13.61
C LEU A 168 7.06 -22.38 -14.69
N GLN A 169 7.47 -23.57 -14.30
CA GLN A 169 8.01 -24.58 -15.20
C GLN A 169 7.41 -25.95 -14.87
N PRO A 170 6.98 -26.69 -15.89
CA PRO A 170 5.59 -27.03 -16.24
C PRO A 170 4.54 -27.12 -15.12
N SER A 171 4.92 -27.57 -13.92
CA SER A 171 4.00 -27.73 -12.78
C SER A 171 4.66 -27.36 -11.45
N VAL A 172 5.75 -26.60 -11.50
CA VAL A 172 6.48 -26.12 -10.33
C VAL A 172 6.75 -24.64 -10.52
N VAL A 173 6.32 -23.83 -9.56
CA VAL A 173 6.73 -22.43 -9.49
C VAL A 173 8.01 -22.36 -8.68
N THR A 174 9.07 -21.88 -9.30
CA THR A 174 10.37 -21.69 -8.65
C THR A 174 10.59 -20.21 -8.37
N LEU A 175 10.83 -19.88 -7.12
CA LEU A 175 11.24 -18.57 -6.65
C LEU A 175 12.75 -18.57 -6.38
N ARG A 176 13.46 -17.58 -6.92
CA ARG A 176 14.92 -17.42 -6.74
C ARG A 176 15.30 -15.95 -6.63
N VAL A 177 16.46 -15.69 -6.04
CA VAL A 177 17.13 -14.39 -6.17
C VAL A 177 17.81 -14.30 -7.54
N SER A 178 17.37 -13.36 -8.37
CA SER A 178 17.93 -13.15 -9.72
C SER A 178 19.07 -12.13 -9.72
N LYS A 179 19.04 -11.15 -8.81
CA LYS A 179 20.05 -10.10 -8.69
C LYS A 179 20.19 -9.63 -7.24
N VAL A 180 21.41 -9.28 -6.85
CA VAL A 180 21.73 -8.65 -5.57
C VAL A 180 22.63 -7.44 -5.82
N GLU A 181 22.33 -6.31 -5.18
CA GLU A 181 23.13 -5.09 -5.24
C GLU A 181 23.36 -4.52 -3.84
N GLY A 182 24.45 -3.77 -3.68
CA GLY A 182 24.89 -3.21 -2.40
C GLY A 182 25.79 -4.15 -1.61
N THR A 183 26.32 -3.67 -0.48
CA THR A 183 27.31 -4.38 0.36
C THR A 183 26.72 -4.88 1.69
N TRP A 184 25.46 -4.57 1.98
CA TRP A 184 24.81 -5.03 3.20
C TRP A 184 24.62 -6.54 3.18
N LYS A 185 24.84 -7.17 4.33
CA LYS A 185 24.77 -8.64 4.44
C LYS A 185 23.31 -9.08 4.53
N ARG A 186 22.92 -10.05 3.70
CA ARG A 186 21.61 -10.68 3.78
C ARG A 186 21.38 -11.28 5.18
N PRO A 187 20.28 -10.95 5.86
CA PRO A 187 19.95 -11.57 7.13
C PRO A 187 19.59 -13.04 6.95
N LYS A 188 19.88 -13.86 7.97
CA LYS A 188 19.44 -15.25 8.02
C LYS A 188 18.05 -15.30 8.63
N ARG A 189 17.03 -15.44 7.79
CA ARG A 189 15.61 -15.50 8.18
C ARG A 189 14.85 -16.51 7.32
N ARG A 190 13.65 -16.89 7.75
CA ARG A 190 12.77 -17.71 6.93
C ARG A 190 12.08 -16.84 5.88
N LEU A 191 11.76 -17.47 4.76
CA LEU A 191 11.03 -16.88 3.65
C LEU A 191 9.70 -17.62 3.48
N HIS A 192 8.60 -16.89 3.46
CA HIS A 192 7.26 -17.40 3.17
C HIS A 192 6.82 -16.93 1.80
N MET A 193 6.80 -17.84 0.83
CA MET A 193 6.28 -17.55 -0.50
C MET A 193 4.77 -17.78 -0.49
N GLN A 194 4.00 -16.75 -0.85
CA GLN A 194 2.55 -16.79 -1.00
C GLN A 194 2.18 -16.58 -2.47
N LEU A 195 1.84 -17.65 -3.17
CA LEU A 195 1.46 -17.63 -4.58
C LEU A 195 -0.05 -17.46 -4.72
N LEU A 196 -0.49 -16.35 -5.31
CA LEU A 196 -1.89 -16.10 -5.62
C LEU A 196 -2.36 -16.98 -6.80
N LEU A 197 -3.47 -17.68 -6.59
CA LEU A 197 -4.14 -18.48 -7.63
C LEU A 197 -5.37 -17.76 -8.24
N GLY A 198 -5.74 -16.61 -7.66
CA GLY A 198 -6.93 -15.83 -8.03
C GLY A 198 -8.03 -15.89 -6.98
N LYS A 199 -8.86 -14.85 -6.93
CA LYS A 199 -10.03 -14.74 -6.03
C LYS A 199 -9.71 -15.06 -4.56
N GLY A 200 -8.56 -14.58 -4.09
CA GLY A 200 -8.10 -14.79 -2.72
C GLY A 200 -7.56 -16.19 -2.41
N ALA A 201 -7.55 -17.14 -3.34
CA ALA A 201 -6.90 -18.43 -3.11
C ALA A 201 -5.37 -18.29 -3.20
N VAL A 202 -4.68 -18.96 -2.28
CA VAL A 202 -3.23 -18.88 -2.12
C VAL A 202 -2.66 -20.28 -1.93
N LEU A 203 -1.52 -20.56 -2.58
CA LEU A 203 -0.61 -21.63 -2.19
C LEU A 203 0.58 -21.03 -1.49
N ASP A 204 1.13 -21.73 -0.51
CA ASP A 204 2.31 -21.26 0.17
C ASP A 204 3.38 -22.32 0.39
N ALA A 205 4.60 -21.83 0.60
CA ALA A 205 5.74 -22.62 1.01
C ALA A 205 6.67 -21.78 1.88
N TRP A 206 7.39 -22.48 2.76
CA TRP A 206 8.41 -21.90 3.63
C TRP A 206 9.79 -22.38 3.21
N GLY A 207 10.78 -21.49 3.27
CA GLY A 207 12.18 -21.78 3.01
C GLY A 207 13.10 -20.78 3.71
N THR A 208 14.33 -20.66 3.21
CA THR A 208 15.33 -19.71 3.71
C THR A 208 15.46 -18.53 2.72
N ASP A 209 15.53 -17.30 3.23
CA ASP A 209 15.78 -16.13 2.37
C ASP A 209 17.14 -16.25 1.68
N GLY A 210 17.15 -16.07 0.35
CA GLY A 210 18.32 -16.20 -0.51
C GLY A 210 18.49 -17.57 -1.16
N GLU A 211 17.76 -18.59 -0.70
CA GLU A 211 17.76 -19.92 -1.31
C GLU A 211 16.63 -20.06 -2.34
N VAL A 212 16.71 -21.11 -3.17
CA VAL A 212 15.64 -21.44 -4.12
C VAL A 212 14.47 -22.07 -3.36
N LEU A 213 13.27 -21.55 -3.60
CA LEU A 213 12.02 -22.08 -3.04
C LEU A 213 11.10 -22.55 -4.15
N GLN A 214 10.37 -23.64 -3.93
CA GLN A 214 9.52 -24.25 -4.94
C GLN A 214 8.14 -24.57 -4.38
N ILE A 215 7.11 -24.30 -5.19
CA ILE A 215 5.74 -24.72 -4.95
C ILE A 215 5.33 -25.64 -6.10
N MET A 216 4.86 -26.84 -5.79
CA MET A 216 4.25 -27.73 -6.77
C MET A 216 2.83 -27.26 -7.04
N MET A 217 2.51 -27.03 -8.32
CA MET A 217 1.18 -26.65 -8.75
C MET A 217 0.23 -27.85 -8.64
N PRO A 218 -0.90 -27.71 -7.95
CA PRO A 218 -1.97 -28.70 -7.96
C PRO A 218 -2.57 -28.87 -9.36
N SER A 219 -3.37 -29.91 -9.53
CA SER A 219 -4.19 -30.08 -10.74
C SER A 219 -5.20 -28.94 -10.90
N GLU A 220 -5.66 -28.70 -12.13
CA GLU A 220 -6.66 -27.65 -12.42
C GLU A 220 -7.94 -27.81 -11.58
N ASN A 221 -8.36 -29.04 -11.30
CA ASN A 221 -9.53 -29.34 -10.47
C ASN A 221 -9.31 -28.96 -9.00
N GLU A 222 -8.10 -29.17 -8.48
CA GLU A 222 -7.73 -28.76 -7.12
C GLU A 222 -7.65 -27.25 -7.03
N VAL A 223 -7.02 -26.58 -8.01
CA VAL A 223 -6.98 -25.11 -8.10
C VAL A 223 -8.40 -24.53 -8.13
N SER A 224 -9.28 -25.06 -8.98
CA SER A 224 -10.68 -24.63 -9.07
C SER A 224 -11.44 -24.81 -7.73
N SER A 225 -11.16 -25.92 -7.03
CA SER A 225 -11.74 -26.20 -5.71
C SER A 225 -11.24 -25.21 -4.65
N LEU A 226 -9.94 -24.88 -4.65
CA LEU A 226 -9.34 -23.90 -3.74
C LEU A 226 -9.91 -22.49 -3.97
N VAL A 227 -10.02 -22.08 -5.23
CA VAL A 227 -10.64 -20.80 -5.63
C VAL A 227 -12.08 -20.72 -5.16
N SER A 228 -12.89 -21.75 -5.43
CA SER A 228 -14.30 -21.79 -5.02
C SER A 228 -14.46 -21.75 -3.49
N ALA A 229 -13.57 -22.45 -2.76
CA ALA A 229 -13.58 -22.43 -1.30
C ALA A 229 -13.21 -21.06 -0.74
N SER A 230 -12.21 -20.39 -1.33
CA SER A 230 -11.80 -19.05 -0.92
C SER A 230 -12.90 -18.01 -1.17
N GLU A 231 -13.53 -18.03 -2.35
CA GLU A 231 -14.66 -17.15 -2.66
C GLU A 231 -15.82 -17.31 -1.68
N LYS A 232 -16.16 -18.57 -1.35
CA LYS A 232 -17.20 -18.85 -0.36
C LYS A 232 -16.83 -18.28 1.02
N GLN A 233 -15.58 -18.44 1.44
CA GLN A 233 -15.11 -17.91 2.72
C GLN A 233 -15.10 -16.38 2.75
N GLN A 234 -14.67 -15.72 1.67
CA GLN A 234 -14.71 -14.27 1.54
C GLN A 234 -16.14 -13.75 1.60
N LYS A 235 -17.08 -14.41 0.92
CA LYS A 235 -18.51 -14.07 0.98
C LYS A 235 -19.06 -14.15 2.40
N ILE A 236 -18.76 -15.24 3.13
CA ILE A 236 -19.18 -15.40 4.54
C ILE A 236 -18.59 -14.30 5.42
N ARG A 237 -17.32 -13.93 5.22
CA ARG A 237 -16.66 -12.83 5.97
C ARG A 237 -17.32 -11.48 5.70
N LEU A 238 -17.59 -11.17 4.43
CA LEU A 238 -18.26 -9.92 4.06
C LEU A 238 -19.69 -9.82 4.62
N GLU A 239 -20.46 -10.91 4.54
CA GLU A 239 -21.84 -10.97 5.06
C GLU A 239 -21.90 -10.87 6.59
N SER A 240 -20.85 -11.29 7.30
CA SER A 240 -20.77 -11.22 8.76
C SER A 240 -20.14 -9.93 9.30
N ALA A 241 -19.45 -9.16 8.46
CA ALA A 241 -18.85 -7.89 8.84
C ALA A 241 -19.92 -6.80 9.03
N LYS A 242 -19.77 -6.01 10.10
CA LYS A 242 -20.68 -4.89 10.37
C LYS A 242 -20.08 -3.61 9.78
N PRO A 243 -20.69 -3.03 8.74
CA PRO A 243 -20.18 -1.80 8.16
C PRO A 243 -20.26 -0.64 9.16
N ILE A 244 -19.36 0.33 9.02
CA ILE A 244 -19.43 1.58 9.75
C ILE A 244 -20.71 2.31 9.30
N PRO A 245 -21.59 2.70 10.23
CA PRO A 245 -22.79 3.43 9.89
C PRO A 245 -22.42 4.79 9.29
N ASP A 246 -23.21 5.20 8.32
CA ASP A 246 -22.99 6.31 7.40
C ASP A 246 -23.18 7.71 7.99
N VAL A 247 -22.98 7.84 9.31
CA VAL A 247 -23.39 8.91 10.23
C VAL A 247 -24.59 8.50 11.10
N GLU A 248 -24.41 8.61 12.41
CA GLU A 248 -25.46 8.58 13.42
C GLU A 248 -26.52 9.63 13.09
N ASN A 249 -27.80 9.26 13.00
CA ASN A 249 -28.89 10.22 13.14
C ASN A 249 -28.73 10.90 14.51
N VAL A 250 -28.10 12.07 14.57
CA VAL A 250 -28.07 12.89 15.78
C VAL A 250 -29.45 13.53 15.96
N SER A 251 -30.44 12.72 16.36
CA SER A 251 -31.67 13.19 16.97
C SER A 251 -31.46 13.28 18.47
N GLY A 252 -30.81 14.36 18.93
CA GLY A 252 -30.65 14.62 20.36
C GLY A 252 -29.71 15.79 20.66
N HIS A 253 -30.24 16.86 21.24
CA HIS A 253 -29.57 18.12 21.51
C HIS A 253 -28.38 18.03 22.51
N LYS A 254 -27.47 19.01 22.33
CA LYS A 254 -26.43 19.54 23.25
C LYS A 254 -25.10 18.76 23.37
N GLY A 255 -24.30 18.85 22.31
CA GLY A 255 -22.84 18.96 22.41
C GLY A 255 -22.43 20.30 21.80
N THR A 256 -21.63 21.10 22.50
CA THR A 256 -21.14 22.42 22.09
C THR A 256 -20.71 22.40 20.62
N GLU A 257 -21.35 23.19 19.76
CA GLU A 257 -20.88 23.40 18.39
C GLU A 257 -19.44 23.89 18.45
N LEU A 258 -18.49 23.08 17.97
CA LEU A 258 -17.13 23.52 17.74
C LEU A 258 -17.18 24.65 16.72
N SER A 259 -16.63 25.81 17.07
CA SER A 259 -16.72 27.01 16.25
C SER A 259 -16.14 26.77 14.87
N LYS A 260 -16.95 26.95 13.82
CA LYS A 260 -16.51 26.99 12.42
C LYS A 260 -15.68 28.25 12.07
N ALA A 261 -15.37 29.07 13.07
CA ALA A 261 -14.55 30.26 12.92
C ALA A 261 -13.08 29.84 12.73
N PRO A 262 -12.39 30.34 11.69
CA PRO A 262 -10.96 30.16 11.54
C PRO A 262 -10.22 30.68 12.77
N ILE A 263 -9.34 29.85 13.33
CA ILE A 263 -8.42 30.22 14.40
C ILE A 263 -7.07 30.51 13.76
N GLU A 264 -6.47 31.63 14.14
CA GLU A 264 -5.13 32.02 13.73
C GLU A 264 -4.14 31.66 14.84
N MET A 265 -3.20 30.77 14.54
CA MET A 265 -2.10 30.41 15.43
C MET A 265 -0.81 31.05 14.94
N LYS A 266 -0.05 31.67 15.85
CA LYS A 266 1.25 32.27 15.53
C LYS A 266 2.35 31.56 16.31
N SER A 267 3.41 31.14 15.62
CA SER A 267 4.60 30.54 16.23
C SER A 267 5.85 31.00 15.45
N GLY A 268 6.67 31.85 16.08
CA GLY A 268 7.80 32.49 15.42
C GLY A 268 7.36 33.31 14.20
N ASP A 269 8.05 33.11 13.08
CA ASP A 269 7.79 33.77 11.79
C ASP A 269 6.64 33.09 11.00
N TRP A 270 5.78 32.31 11.66
CA TRP A 270 4.69 31.60 11.00
C TRP A 270 3.32 31.99 11.54
N VAL A 271 2.38 32.15 10.61
CA VAL A 271 0.94 32.30 10.86
C VAL A 271 0.20 31.15 10.20
N LEU A 272 -0.55 30.39 10.99
CA LEU A 272 -1.33 29.25 10.54
C LEU A 272 -2.81 29.52 10.80
N LYS A 273 -3.63 29.50 9.74
CA LYS A 273 -5.10 29.64 9.87
C LYS A 273 -5.76 28.27 9.70
N LEU A 274 -6.52 27.86 10.71
CA LEU A 274 -7.09 26.52 10.80
C LEU A 274 -8.54 26.54 11.30
N VAL A 275 -9.35 25.62 10.79
CA VAL A 275 -10.71 25.39 11.29
C VAL A 275 -10.70 24.13 12.16
N PRO A 276 -11.01 24.24 13.46
CA PRO A 276 -11.03 23.09 14.35
C PRO A 276 -12.29 22.24 14.12
N TRP A 277 -12.17 21.25 13.23
CA TRP A 277 -13.08 20.10 13.11
C TRP A 277 -12.26 18.83 13.36
N VAL A 278 -12.89 17.72 13.75
CA VAL A 278 -12.28 16.39 13.81
C VAL A 278 -11.63 16.09 12.45
N GLY A 279 -10.30 16.17 12.39
CA GLY A 279 -9.51 16.04 11.15
C GLY A 279 -8.76 17.30 10.69
N GLY A 280 -9.06 18.49 11.25
CA GLY A 280 -8.32 19.75 11.09
C GLY A 280 -8.07 20.21 9.65
N ARG A 281 -8.79 21.24 9.16
CA ARG A 281 -8.52 21.81 7.83
C ARG A 281 -7.58 23.02 7.96
N ILE A 282 -6.39 22.94 7.37
CA ILE A 282 -5.49 24.10 7.20
C ILE A 282 -6.04 24.94 6.04
N ILE A 283 -6.35 26.21 6.30
CA ILE A 283 -6.84 27.14 5.27
C ILE A 283 -5.65 27.79 4.56
N SER A 284 -4.68 28.25 5.33
CA SER A 284 -3.45 28.84 4.79
C SER A 284 -2.33 28.78 5.84
N MET A 285 -1.10 28.78 5.33
CA MET A 285 0.12 28.88 6.13
C MET A 285 0.97 29.98 5.50
N GLU A 286 1.25 31.03 6.26
CA GLU A 286 2.02 32.19 5.81
C GLU A 286 3.30 32.31 6.62
N HIS A 287 4.44 32.40 5.93
CA HIS A 287 5.72 32.78 6.52
C HIS A 287 5.83 34.31 6.52
N LEU A 288 6.04 34.92 7.68
CA LEU A 288 6.30 36.34 7.86
C LEU A 288 7.82 36.56 7.88
N PRO A 289 8.43 37.03 6.78
CA PRO A 289 9.88 37.16 6.72
C PRO A 289 10.39 38.23 7.70
N SER A 290 11.26 37.81 8.62
CA SER A 290 12.07 38.69 9.44
C SER A 290 13.32 39.13 8.64
N GLY A 291 13.21 40.24 7.89
CA GLY A 291 14.35 41.00 7.37
C GLY A 291 15.29 40.29 6.38
N ASN A 292 15.26 40.74 5.12
CA ASN A 292 16.21 40.49 4.03
C ASN A 292 16.27 39.05 3.46
N ALA A 293 15.14 38.52 3.01
CA ALA A 293 15.09 37.65 1.83
C ALA A 293 13.69 37.73 1.20
N PHE A 294 13.62 38.10 -0.08
CA PHE A 294 12.38 38.10 -0.86
C PHE A 294 12.15 36.69 -1.39
N GLU A 295 11.12 36.00 -0.89
CA GLU A 295 10.40 34.93 -1.60
C GLU A 295 9.04 34.74 -0.90
N SER A 296 7.96 35.22 -1.52
CA SER A 296 6.60 35.04 -1.02
C SER A 296 6.02 33.74 -1.58
N LEU A 297 5.89 32.70 -0.76
CA LEU A 297 5.04 31.54 -1.07
C LEU A 297 3.62 31.83 -0.58
N ARG A 298 2.72 32.11 -1.52
CA ARG A 298 1.29 32.31 -1.27
C ARG A 298 0.55 31.11 -1.86
N ALA A 299 0.08 30.20 -1.02
CA ALA A 299 -0.82 29.12 -1.45
C ALA A 299 -2.26 29.53 -1.14
N SER A 300 -3.00 29.97 -2.16
CA SER A 300 -4.46 30.11 -2.11
C SER A 300 -5.10 28.99 -2.92
N THR A 301 -5.93 28.17 -2.28
CA THR A 301 -6.58 27.03 -2.92
C THR A 301 -7.87 27.44 -3.61
N GLU A 302 -7.80 27.62 -4.93
CA GLU A 302 -8.84 27.18 -5.86
C GLU A 302 -8.16 27.03 -7.24
N LYS A 303 -7.90 25.78 -7.66
CA LYS A 303 -7.44 25.31 -8.99
C LYS A 303 -5.96 25.06 -9.34
N ASP A 304 -4.95 25.43 -8.56
CA ASP A 304 -3.55 25.22 -8.98
C ASP A 304 -2.77 24.16 -8.19
N LEU A 305 -3.27 22.91 -8.14
CA LEU A 305 -2.48 21.74 -7.70
C LEU A 305 -2.47 20.60 -8.73
N ASP A 306 -2.59 20.95 -10.00
CA ASP A 306 -1.94 20.16 -11.04
C ASP A 306 -0.47 20.57 -11.10
N TYR A 307 0.42 19.58 -11.01
CA TYR A 307 1.89 19.68 -11.07
C TYR A 307 2.61 20.11 -9.78
N LEU A 308 3.25 19.11 -9.14
CA LEU A 308 4.58 19.11 -8.49
C LEU A 308 4.57 18.37 -7.14
N PHE A 309 4.61 17.04 -7.17
CA PHE A 309 5.19 16.24 -6.09
C PHE A 309 6.63 15.85 -6.46
N SER A 310 7.53 16.83 -6.39
CA SER A 310 8.97 16.58 -6.23
C SER A 310 9.29 16.83 -4.76
N PHE A 311 9.09 15.83 -3.91
CA PHE A 311 9.59 15.87 -2.54
C PHE A 311 11.07 15.47 -2.55
N SER A 312 11.95 16.47 -2.52
CA SER A 312 13.33 16.30 -2.08
C SER A 312 13.29 16.08 -0.56
N ILE A 313 13.55 14.85 -0.11
CA ILE A 313 13.66 14.51 1.30
C ILE A 313 14.89 15.24 1.88
N ARG A 314 14.68 16.37 2.53
CA ARG A 314 15.59 16.87 3.57
C ARG A 314 14.77 16.96 4.85
N HIS A 315 15.24 16.22 5.86
CA HIS A 315 14.77 16.23 7.24
C HIS A 315 13.39 15.58 7.48
N LEU A 316 13.40 14.26 7.48
CA LEU A 316 12.65 13.49 8.46
C LEU A 316 13.67 12.62 9.21
N SER A 317 14.10 13.12 10.37
CA SER A 317 14.67 12.26 11.40
C SER A 317 13.50 11.48 12.02
N PHE A 318 13.63 10.16 12.07
CA PHE A 318 12.66 9.24 12.66
C PHE A 318 12.55 9.42 14.18
#